data_AF-A0A7I9VK84-F1
#
_entry.id   AF-A0A7I9VK84-F1
#
_cell.length_a   1.000
_cell.length_b   1.000
_cell.length_c   1.000
_cell.angle_alpha   90.00
_cell.angle_beta   90.00
_cell.angle_gamma   90.00
#
_symmetry.space_group_name_H-M   'P 1'
#
loop_
_entity.id
_entity.type
_entity.pdbx_description
1 polymer ?
#
loop_
_entity_poly.entity_id
_entity_poly.type
_entity_poly.pdbx_seq_one_letter_code
_entity_poly.pdbx_strand_id
1 'polypeptide(L)'
;MAGTIYRKPILFSVVALVVILAGTVATMFYPMLRKDMHPRLEALRAYTPLELAGRDVYQREGCMGCHTQTVRPLASEVARYGDYSKAGEFAYDRPHLWGSKRTGPDLAREGGLRPDDWHVRHFRHPQALVPRSNMPAYAFLEQAKLDPGSVKAHYRALASLYAPAEFAAQDGDFAALADKTELDALVAYMQWLGHAVPRECQVGDLAAVNPLAGRREAVQRGMAVYANNCAQCHGDHGEGMAGAVPSLIDEEFLAQQGDVPDGTYFGLISCGSDAKKKIGRPGDPGGGMTAFGGQLADEDIWSVISFIRSQQEHERTESHH
;
A
#
# COMPACT_ATOMS: atom_id res chain seq x y z
N MET A 1 6.78 18.77 55.91
CA MET A 1 5.37 18.84 55.49
C MET A 1 4.92 17.65 54.60
N ALA A 2 5.60 16.49 54.62
CA ALA A 2 5.28 15.36 53.73
C ALA A 2 4.46 14.22 54.36
N GLY A 3 4.02 14.34 55.62
CA GLY A 3 3.32 13.24 56.35
C GLY A 3 1.81 13.38 56.51
N THR A 4 1.23 14.56 56.23
CA THR A 4 -0.14 14.90 56.63
C THR A 4 -1.22 14.47 55.62
N ILE A 5 -0.89 14.36 54.33
CA ILE A 5 -1.87 14.03 53.29
C ILE A 5 -2.27 12.55 53.31
N TYR A 6 -1.32 11.66 53.63
CA TYR A 6 -1.54 10.22 53.70
C TYR A 6 -2.47 9.78 54.84
N ARG A 7 -2.72 10.66 55.82
CA ARG A 7 -3.65 10.41 56.94
C ARG A 7 -5.06 10.97 56.68
N LYS A 8 -5.27 11.70 55.58
CA LYS A 8 -6.55 12.34 55.23
C LYS A 8 -7.05 11.80 53.88
N PRO A 9 -7.81 10.68 53.87
CA PRO A 9 -8.16 9.99 52.62
C PRO A 9 -8.93 10.89 51.65
N ILE A 10 -9.87 11.72 52.14
CA ILE A 10 -10.63 12.64 51.28
C ILE A 10 -9.72 13.67 50.61
N LEU A 11 -8.80 14.29 51.37
CA LEU A 11 -7.86 15.28 50.82
C LEU A 11 -6.92 14.65 49.79
N PHE A 12 -6.43 13.44 50.08
CA PHE A 12 -5.61 12.67 49.13
C PHE A 12 -6.37 12.39 47.83
N SER A 13 -7.61 11.89 47.91
CA SER A 13 -8.44 11.61 46.73
C SER A 13 -8.72 12.85 45.90
N VAL A 14 -9.01 13.99 46.53
CA VAL A 14 -9.24 15.27 45.80
C VAL A 14 -7.98 15.73 45.08
N VAL A 15 -6.83 15.71 45.76
CA VAL A 15 -5.56 16.11 45.14
C VAL A 15 -5.19 15.17 43.99
N ALA A 16 -5.31 13.86 44.18
CA ALA A 16 -5.05 12.87 43.14
C ALA A 16 -5.96 13.08 41.92
N LEU A 17 -7.26 13.31 42.15
CA LEU A 17 -8.22 13.62 41.08
C LEU A 17 -7.81 14.87 40.32
N VAL A 18 -7.46 15.96 41.01
CA VAL A 18 -7.04 17.21 40.36
C VAL A 18 -5.80 17.00 39.49
N VAL A 19 -4.81 16.24 39.97
CA VAL A 19 -3.59 15.95 39.19
C VAL A 19 -3.91 15.12 37.93
N ILE A 20 -4.75 14.08 38.06
CA ILE A 20 -5.18 13.25 36.93
C ILE A 20 -5.96 14.09 35.91
N LEU A 21 -6.87 14.94 36.38
CA LEU A 21 -7.66 15.83 35.52
C LEU A 21 -6.80 16.86 34.81
N ALA A 22 -5.82 17.45 35.50
CA ALA A 22 -4.89 18.40 34.88
C ALA A 22 -4.10 17.74 33.73
N GLY A 23 -3.60 16.52 33.95
CA GLY A 23 -2.95 15.73 32.91
C GLY A 23 -3.90 15.43 31.75
N THR A 24 -5.12 14.97 32.03
CA THR A 24 -6.14 14.65 31.02
C THR A 24 -6.54 15.86 30.18
N VAL A 25 -6.71 17.03 30.81
CA VAL A 25 -7.01 18.29 30.10
C VAL A 25 -5.87 18.66 29.17
N ALA A 26 -4.63 18.59 29.66
CA ALA A 26 -3.45 18.94 28.88
C ALA A 26 -3.18 18.00 27.70
N THR A 27 -3.37 16.68 27.88
CA THR A 27 -3.00 15.68 26.85
C THR A 27 -4.15 15.25 25.95
N MET A 28 -5.41 15.37 26.38
CA MET A 28 -6.57 14.93 25.61
C MET A 28 -7.44 16.10 25.13
N PHE A 29 -7.93 16.92 26.06
CA PHE A 29 -8.87 17.98 25.70
C PHE A 29 -8.21 19.14 24.95
N TYR A 30 -6.99 19.53 25.33
CA TYR A 30 -6.27 20.60 24.64
C TYR A 30 -6.00 20.28 23.16
N PRO A 31 -5.42 19.12 22.78
CA PRO A 31 -5.29 18.77 21.36
C PRO A 31 -6.64 18.60 20.65
N MET A 32 -7.66 18.03 21.31
CA MET A 32 -8.97 17.81 20.71
C MET A 32 -9.66 19.11 20.26
N LEU A 33 -9.49 20.20 21.01
CA LEU A 33 -10.10 21.50 20.72
C LEU A 33 -9.29 22.36 19.72
N ARG A 34 -8.05 21.99 19.44
CA ARG A 34 -7.11 22.73 18.59
C ARG A 34 -7.17 22.23 17.16
N LYS A 35 -7.73 23.01 16.24
CA LYS A 35 -7.88 22.63 14.81
C LYS A 35 -6.55 22.29 14.14
N ASP A 36 -5.48 22.98 14.51
CA ASP A 36 -4.11 22.75 14.03
C ASP A 36 -3.56 21.36 14.41
N MET A 37 -4.13 20.72 15.42
CA MET A 37 -3.77 19.36 15.86
C MET A 37 -4.59 18.26 15.15
N HIS A 38 -5.49 18.64 14.23
CA HIS A 38 -6.24 17.71 13.35
C HIS A 38 -5.93 18.00 11.88
N PRO A 39 -4.64 17.91 11.46
CA PRO A 39 -4.28 18.15 10.07
C PRO A 39 -4.96 17.13 9.15
N ARG A 40 -5.13 17.49 7.88
CA ARG A 40 -5.53 16.58 6.80
C ARG A 40 -4.62 16.82 5.61
N LEU A 41 -4.20 15.76 4.93
CA LEU A 41 -3.46 15.95 3.68
C LEU A 41 -4.41 16.47 2.60
N GLU A 42 -3.91 17.38 1.76
CA GLU A 42 -4.70 18.00 0.69
C GLU A 42 -5.24 16.97 -0.32
N ALA A 43 -4.45 15.94 -0.62
CA ALA A 43 -4.83 14.85 -1.52
C ALA A 43 -5.70 13.75 -0.85
N LEU A 44 -5.98 13.85 0.45
CA LEU A 44 -6.74 12.82 1.17
C LEU A 44 -8.24 12.97 0.91
N ARG A 45 -8.83 11.96 0.27
CA ARG A 45 -10.29 11.83 0.17
C ARG A 45 -10.85 10.90 1.23
N ALA A 46 -12.13 11.08 1.55
CA ALA A 46 -12.88 10.13 2.37
C ALA A 46 -13.00 8.77 1.66
N TYR A 47 -13.33 7.74 2.44
CA TYR A 47 -13.60 6.40 1.95
C TYR A 47 -14.84 6.40 1.04
N THR A 48 -14.80 5.61 -0.03
CA THR A 48 -16.02 5.17 -0.72
C THR A 48 -16.77 4.15 0.15
N PRO A 49 -18.06 3.86 -0.13
CA PRO A 49 -18.79 2.82 0.59
C PRO A 49 -18.11 1.44 0.60
N LEU A 50 -17.49 1.05 -0.53
CA LEU A 50 -16.80 -0.23 -0.64
C LEU A 50 -15.51 -0.26 0.20
N GLU A 51 -14.73 0.82 0.19
CA GLU A 51 -13.50 0.92 1.00
C GLU A 51 -13.82 0.98 2.49
N LEU A 52 -14.89 1.67 2.89
CA LEU A 52 -15.32 1.68 4.30
C LEU A 52 -15.75 0.28 4.75
N ALA A 53 -16.51 -0.44 3.91
CA ALA A 53 -16.87 -1.83 4.20
C ALA A 53 -15.62 -2.71 4.34
N GLY A 54 -14.61 -2.51 3.48
CA GLY A 54 -13.34 -3.22 3.56
C GLY A 54 -12.55 -2.93 4.82
N ARG A 55 -12.57 -1.66 5.27
CA ARG A 55 -11.98 -1.24 6.54
C ARG A 55 -12.67 -1.90 7.73
N ASP A 56 -14.00 -2.01 7.69
CA ASP A 56 -14.78 -2.69 8.73
C ASP A 56 -14.47 -4.19 8.76
N VAL A 57 -14.30 -4.84 7.60
CA VAL A 57 -13.82 -6.23 7.48
C VAL A 57 -12.41 -6.36 8.07
N TYR A 58 -11.47 -5.48 7.71
CA TYR A 58 -10.11 -5.47 8.25
C TYR A 58 -10.09 -5.36 9.78
N GLN A 59 -10.98 -4.54 10.35
CA GLN A 59 -11.13 -4.40 11.79
C GLN A 59 -11.73 -5.68 12.42
N ARG A 60 -12.79 -6.23 11.83
CA ARG A 60 -13.49 -7.44 12.34
C ARG A 60 -12.59 -8.66 12.34
N GLU A 61 -11.80 -8.85 11.28
CA GLU A 61 -10.85 -9.96 11.13
C GLU A 61 -9.58 -9.77 11.99
N GLY A 62 -9.44 -8.63 12.68
CA GLY A 62 -8.33 -8.39 13.60
C GLY A 62 -6.97 -8.22 12.91
N CYS A 63 -6.96 -7.82 11.64
CA CYS A 63 -5.73 -7.67 10.84
C CYS A 63 -4.72 -6.72 11.52
N MET A 64 -5.22 -5.68 12.21
CA MET A 64 -4.41 -4.72 12.99
C MET A 64 -3.58 -5.36 14.12
N GLY A 65 -3.92 -6.58 14.54
CA GLY A 65 -3.15 -7.35 15.53
C GLY A 65 -1.85 -7.93 14.99
N CYS A 66 -1.72 -8.04 13.66
CA CYS A 66 -0.53 -8.53 12.98
C CYS A 66 0.13 -7.49 12.08
N HIS A 67 -0.65 -6.55 11.55
CA HIS A 67 -0.22 -5.53 10.61
C HIS A 67 -0.42 -4.14 11.20
N THR A 68 0.65 -3.36 11.22
CA THR A 68 0.55 -1.93 11.53
C THR A 68 0.20 -1.14 10.30
N GLN A 69 -0.32 0.07 10.50
CA GLN A 69 -0.55 1.06 9.46
C GLN A 69 0.09 2.38 9.89
N THR A 70 1.35 2.32 10.30
CA THR A 70 2.10 3.49 10.77
C THR A 70 3.59 3.27 10.55
N VAL A 71 4.09 3.76 9.42
CA VAL A 71 5.52 3.75 9.10
C VAL A 71 6.22 4.77 9.99
N ARG A 72 7.23 4.33 10.75
CA ARG A 72 7.97 5.21 11.67
C ARG A 72 9.00 6.03 10.90
N PRO A 73 9.38 7.23 11.38
CA PRO A 73 10.40 8.08 10.75
C PRO A 73 11.82 7.57 11.02
N LEU A 74 12.07 6.30 10.68
CA LEU A 74 13.37 5.65 10.75
C LEU A 74 13.83 5.35 9.32
N ALA A 75 15.09 5.65 9.00
CA ALA A 75 15.61 5.42 7.65
C ALA A 75 15.38 3.98 7.14
N SER A 76 15.54 2.99 8.03
CA SER A 76 15.32 1.58 7.69
C SER A 76 13.84 1.20 7.46
N GLU A 77 12.89 1.96 8.01
CA GLU A 77 11.48 1.77 7.71
C GLU A 77 11.07 2.48 6.46
N VAL A 78 11.57 3.70 6.26
CA VAL A 78 11.30 4.45 5.03
C VAL A 78 11.83 3.70 3.82
N ALA A 79 13.04 3.14 3.90
CA ALA A 79 13.58 2.30 2.84
C ALA A 79 12.76 1.01 2.58
N ARG A 80 12.08 0.48 3.61
CA ARG A 80 11.33 -0.78 3.49
C ARG A 80 9.90 -0.58 3.01
N TYR A 81 9.22 0.44 3.53
CA TYR A 81 7.77 0.63 3.35
C TYR A 81 7.43 1.89 2.54
N GLY A 82 8.38 2.80 2.34
CA GLY A 82 8.14 4.12 1.76
C GLY A 82 7.99 5.21 2.82
N ASP A 83 7.57 6.40 2.42
CA ASP A 83 7.59 7.60 3.27
C ASP A 83 6.87 7.40 4.62
N TYR A 84 7.36 8.04 5.68
CA TYR A 84 6.83 7.88 7.04
C TYR A 84 5.39 8.39 7.14
N SER A 85 4.62 7.83 8.08
CA SER A 85 3.22 8.20 8.26
C SER A 85 3.06 9.59 8.88
N LYS A 86 2.21 10.42 8.29
CA LYS A 86 1.82 11.74 8.76
C LYS A 86 0.48 11.68 9.48
N ALA A 87 0.31 12.49 10.52
CA ALA A 87 -0.94 12.56 11.29
C ALA A 87 -2.17 12.82 10.40
N GLY A 88 -2.00 13.62 9.34
CA GLY A 88 -3.09 14.00 8.45
C GLY A 88 -3.62 12.91 7.54
N GLU A 89 -2.96 11.75 7.47
CA GLU A 89 -3.44 10.59 6.71
C GLU A 89 -4.61 9.88 7.39
N PHE A 90 -4.66 9.93 8.72
CA PHE A 90 -5.62 9.20 9.54
C PHE A 90 -6.89 10.02 9.86
N ALA A 91 -7.10 11.12 9.14
CA ALA A 91 -8.14 12.10 9.47
C ALA A 91 -9.57 11.51 9.49
N TYR A 92 -9.81 10.48 8.69
CA TYR A 92 -11.10 9.78 8.56
C TYR A 92 -11.16 8.46 9.33
N ASP A 93 -10.10 8.07 10.04
CA ASP A 93 -10.03 6.76 10.68
C ASP A 93 -10.71 6.78 12.05
N ARG A 94 -11.88 6.14 12.15
CA ARG A 94 -12.63 6.00 13.40
C ARG A 94 -13.00 4.54 13.64
N PRO A 95 -12.32 3.84 14.58
CA PRO A 95 -11.10 4.26 15.29
C PRO A 95 -9.85 4.28 14.38
N HIS A 96 -8.73 4.81 14.85
CA HIS A 96 -7.45 4.66 14.17
C HIS A 96 -7.03 3.18 14.11
N LEU A 97 -6.36 2.77 13.02
CA LEU A 97 -5.94 1.38 12.78
C LEU A 97 -4.41 1.21 12.73
N TRP A 98 -3.68 2.11 13.41
CA TRP A 98 -2.21 2.16 13.46
C TRP A 98 -1.54 0.81 13.78
N GLY A 99 -2.22 -0.04 14.55
CA GLY A 99 -1.68 -1.30 15.05
C GLY A 99 -0.64 -1.10 16.15
N SER A 100 -0.29 -2.18 16.85
CA SER A 100 0.69 -2.16 17.95
C SER A 100 1.73 -3.26 17.85
N LYS A 101 1.57 -4.19 16.91
CA LYS A 101 2.44 -5.33 16.69
C LYS A 101 2.62 -5.58 15.20
N ARG A 102 3.84 -5.95 14.80
CA ARG A 102 4.20 -6.35 13.44
C ARG A 102 4.59 -7.82 13.42
N THR A 103 3.59 -8.68 13.27
CA THR A 103 3.80 -10.09 12.91
C THR A 103 3.98 -10.20 11.39
N GLY A 104 3.15 -9.48 10.64
CA GLY A 104 3.31 -9.21 9.22
C GLY A 104 3.91 -7.80 8.97
N PRO A 105 4.11 -7.43 7.69
CA PRO A 105 4.61 -6.11 7.31
C PRO A 105 3.62 -4.99 7.66
N ASP A 106 4.13 -3.75 7.69
CA ASP A 106 3.29 -2.55 7.76
C ASP A 106 2.53 -2.36 6.44
N LEU A 107 1.27 -1.93 6.50
CA LEU A 107 0.38 -1.78 5.35
C LEU A 107 0.06 -0.31 5.01
N ALA A 108 0.61 0.67 5.72
CA ALA A 108 0.26 2.09 5.51
C ALA A 108 0.55 2.60 4.09
N ARG A 109 1.36 1.87 3.34
CA ARG A 109 1.81 2.20 1.98
C ARG A 109 1.46 1.12 0.97
N GLU A 110 0.59 0.18 1.37
CA GLU A 110 0.18 -0.93 0.52
C GLU A 110 -0.41 -0.35 -0.76
N GLY A 111 -1.53 0.38 -0.74
CA GLY A 111 -2.02 1.20 -1.86
C GLY A 111 -1.82 0.54 -3.22
N GLY A 112 -1.52 1.25 -4.31
CA GLY A 112 -1.13 0.60 -5.59
C GLY A 112 0.24 -0.10 -5.61
N LEU A 113 0.68 -0.78 -4.54
CA LEU A 113 1.90 -1.60 -4.51
C LEU A 113 1.59 -2.94 -5.19
N ARG A 114 0.61 -3.69 -4.71
CA ARG A 114 0.23 -4.97 -5.31
C ARG A 114 -1.07 -4.81 -6.12
N PRO A 115 -1.27 -5.60 -7.19
CA PRO A 115 -2.56 -5.63 -7.87
C PRO A 115 -3.64 -6.30 -7.03
N ASP A 116 -4.90 -6.03 -7.39
CA ASP A 116 -6.07 -6.67 -6.79
C ASP A 116 -6.01 -8.21 -6.88
N ASP A 117 -5.57 -8.78 -8.00
CA ASP A 117 -5.47 -10.24 -8.16
C ASP A 117 -4.45 -10.84 -7.19
N TRP A 118 -3.35 -10.13 -6.92
CA TRP A 118 -2.36 -10.55 -5.95
C TRP A 118 -2.98 -10.56 -4.56
N HIS A 119 -3.70 -9.49 -4.18
CA HIS A 119 -4.38 -9.44 -2.89
C HIS A 119 -5.40 -10.58 -2.75
N VAL A 120 -6.23 -10.83 -3.76
CA VAL A 120 -7.20 -11.93 -3.76
C VAL A 120 -6.50 -13.28 -3.56
N ARG A 121 -5.45 -13.57 -4.34
CA ARG A 121 -4.68 -14.82 -4.20
C ARG A 121 -3.98 -14.92 -2.84
N HIS A 122 -3.45 -13.80 -2.34
CA HIS A 122 -2.78 -13.74 -1.05
C HIS A 122 -3.76 -14.01 0.09
N PHE A 123 -4.91 -13.36 0.11
CA PHE A 123 -5.94 -13.62 1.12
C PHE A 123 -6.48 -15.05 1.02
N ARG A 124 -6.63 -15.61 -0.20
CA ARG A 124 -7.07 -17.00 -0.37
C ARG A 124 -6.08 -18.01 0.20
N HIS A 125 -4.79 -17.86 -0.10
CA HIS A 125 -3.75 -18.77 0.36
C HIS A 125 -2.40 -18.05 0.49
N PRO A 126 -2.12 -17.40 1.65
CA PRO A 126 -0.92 -16.60 1.83
C PRO A 126 0.37 -17.39 1.59
N GLN A 127 0.39 -18.67 1.99
CA GLN A 127 1.54 -19.57 1.88
C GLN A 127 1.84 -19.97 0.44
N ALA A 128 0.88 -19.90 -0.50
CA ALA A 128 1.15 -20.15 -1.91
C ALA A 128 2.02 -19.04 -2.54
N LEU A 129 1.84 -17.80 -2.10
CA LEU A 129 2.63 -16.66 -2.59
C LEU A 129 3.85 -16.40 -1.72
N VAL A 130 3.75 -16.66 -0.42
CA VAL A 130 4.84 -16.43 0.54
C VAL A 130 5.00 -17.70 1.38
N PRO A 131 5.85 -18.67 0.97
CA PRO A 131 5.93 -20.00 1.58
C PRO A 131 6.12 -20.04 3.09
N ARG A 132 6.77 -19.03 3.66
CA ARG A 132 7.01 -18.90 5.12
C ARG A 132 6.01 -17.98 5.83
N SER A 133 4.90 -17.64 5.20
CA SER A 133 3.86 -16.80 5.80
C SER A 133 3.16 -17.54 6.94
N ASN A 134 3.00 -16.84 8.06
CA ASN A 134 2.18 -17.28 9.18
C ASN A 134 0.78 -16.61 9.16
N MET A 135 0.45 -15.87 8.10
CA MET A 135 -0.86 -15.27 7.93
C MET A 135 -1.93 -16.35 7.71
N PRO A 136 -3.09 -16.30 8.40
CA PRO A 136 -4.20 -17.19 8.13
C PRO A 136 -4.79 -16.99 6.73
N ALA A 137 -5.39 -18.04 6.17
CA ALA A 137 -6.18 -17.93 4.95
C ALA A 137 -7.56 -17.30 5.24
N TYR A 138 -7.97 -16.37 4.38
CA TYR A 138 -9.23 -15.64 4.42
C TYR A 138 -10.12 -15.94 3.21
N ALA A 139 -9.97 -17.12 2.59
CA ALA A 139 -10.74 -17.54 1.43
C ALA A 139 -12.27 -17.51 1.65
N PHE A 140 -12.74 -17.60 2.90
CA PHE A 140 -14.16 -17.51 3.23
C PHE A 140 -14.79 -16.15 2.89
N LEU A 141 -13.99 -15.08 2.82
CA LEU A 141 -14.45 -13.73 2.45
C LEU A 141 -14.90 -13.65 0.98
N GLU A 142 -14.49 -14.59 0.12
CA GLU A 142 -14.92 -14.67 -1.29
C GLU A 142 -16.40 -15.04 -1.42
N GLN A 143 -16.96 -15.72 -0.41
CA GLN A 143 -18.34 -16.19 -0.41
C GLN A 143 -19.25 -15.29 0.44
N ALA A 144 -18.65 -14.46 1.30
CA ALA A 144 -19.38 -13.52 2.13
C ALA A 144 -19.81 -12.30 1.32
N LYS A 145 -21.11 -12.14 1.06
CA LYS A 145 -21.66 -10.97 0.38
C LYS A 145 -21.80 -9.80 1.34
N LEU A 146 -21.58 -8.59 0.82
CA LEU A 146 -21.86 -7.36 1.58
C LEU A 146 -23.36 -7.19 1.78
N ASP A 147 -23.74 -6.63 2.93
CA ASP A 147 -25.08 -6.09 3.17
C ASP A 147 -25.11 -4.57 2.91
N PRO A 148 -25.72 -4.11 1.80
CA PRO A 148 -25.88 -2.68 1.50
C PRO A 148 -26.51 -1.87 2.64
N GLY A 149 -27.45 -2.47 3.38
CA GLY A 149 -28.15 -1.80 4.46
C GLY A 149 -27.21 -1.45 5.60
N SER A 150 -26.43 -2.44 6.07
CA SER A 150 -25.41 -2.25 7.10
C SER A 150 -24.32 -1.27 6.66
N VAL A 151 -23.78 -1.41 5.44
CA VAL A 151 -22.72 -0.50 4.94
C VAL A 151 -23.23 0.93 4.91
N LYS A 152 -24.45 1.16 4.41
CA LYS A 152 -25.08 2.49 4.38
C LYS A 152 -25.29 3.08 5.77
N ALA A 153 -25.68 2.28 6.74
CA ALA A 153 -25.86 2.73 8.12
C ALA A 153 -24.53 3.19 8.73
N HIS A 154 -23.46 2.39 8.58
CA HIS A 154 -22.12 2.73 9.05
C HIS A 154 -21.56 3.98 8.36
N TYR A 155 -21.70 4.04 7.03
CA TYR A 155 -21.26 5.17 6.22
C TYR A 155 -21.89 6.49 6.68
N ARG A 156 -23.22 6.49 6.89
CA ARG A 156 -23.94 7.67 7.38
C ARG A 156 -23.58 8.05 8.81
N ALA A 157 -23.35 7.07 9.68
CA ALA A 157 -22.93 7.32 11.06
C ALA A 157 -21.56 8.02 11.08
N LEU A 158 -20.59 7.51 10.32
CA LEU A 158 -19.26 8.11 10.21
C LEU A 158 -19.31 9.51 9.56
N ALA A 159 -20.04 9.64 8.45
CA ALA A 159 -20.19 10.89 7.72
C ALA A 159 -20.80 12.00 8.61
N SER A 160 -21.94 11.72 9.25
CA SER A 160 -22.68 12.73 10.03
C SER A 160 -21.92 13.23 11.26
N LEU A 161 -21.08 12.40 11.87
CA LEU A 161 -20.36 12.75 13.09
C LEU A 161 -19.04 13.48 12.82
N TYR A 162 -18.39 13.26 11.68
CA TYR A 162 -16.98 13.67 11.53
C TYR A 162 -16.63 14.42 10.24
N ALA A 163 -17.29 14.14 9.12
CA ALA A 163 -16.91 14.69 7.81
C ALA A 163 -18.07 14.62 6.79
N PRO A 164 -19.20 15.31 7.03
CA PRO A 164 -20.41 15.10 6.24
C PRO A 164 -20.25 15.53 4.79
N ALA A 165 -19.50 16.61 4.51
CA ALA A 165 -19.28 17.08 3.13
C ALA A 165 -18.35 16.16 2.35
N GLU A 166 -17.30 15.66 3.00
CA GLU A 166 -16.27 14.84 2.37
C GLU A 166 -16.78 13.43 2.05
N PHE A 167 -17.60 12.85 2.94
CA PHE A 167 -18.27 11.58 2.67
C PHE A 167 -19.41 11.75 1.66
N ALA A 168 -20.20 12.83 1.70
CA ALA A 168 -21.21 13.08 0.68
C ALA A 168 -20.62 13.17 -0.75
N ALA A 169 -19.39 13.67 -0.88
CA ALA A 169 -18.67 13.71 -2.17
C ALA A 169 -18.22 12.33 -2.67
N GLN A 170 -18.20 11.31 -1.80
CA GLN A 170 -17.81 9.93 -2.10
C GLN A 170 -19.01 8.96 -2.03
N ASP A 171 -20.23 9.49 -1.83
CA ASP A 171 -21.46 8.70 -1.87
C ASP A 171 -21.55 7.95 -3.20
N GLY A 172 -22.04 6.73 -3.14
CA GLY A 172 -22.21 5.87 -4.31
C GLY A 172 -23.53 5.11 -4.28
N ASP A 173 -23.72 4.28 -5.29
CA ASP A 173 -24.86 3.36 -5.31
C ASP A 173 -24.62 2.20 -4.33
N PHE A 174 -25.16 2.33 -3.13
CA PHE A 174 -25.12 1.27 -2.12
C PHE A 174 -25.76 -0.03 -2.62
N ALA A 175 -26.76 0.02 -3.52
CA ALA A 175 -27.40 -1.18 -4.03
C ALA A 175 -26.43 -2.03 -4.88
N ALA A 176 -25.51 -1.39 -5.61
CA ALA A 176 -24.46 -2.05 -6.38
C ALA A 176 -23.47 -2.86 -5.50
N LEU A 177 -23.45 -2.63 -4.18
CA LEU A 177 -22.64 -3.41 -3.26
C LEU A 177 -23.19 -4.83 -3.03
N ALA A 178 -24.46 -5.11 -3.37
CA ALA A 178 -25.06 -6.43 -3.18
C ALA A 178 -24.32 -7.54 -3.96
N ASP A 179 -23.71 -7.18 -5.10
CA ASP A 179 -22.94 -8.12 -5.91
C ASP A 179 -21.49 -8.28 -5.41
N LYS A 180 -21.02 -7.39 -4.53
CA LYS A 180 -19.66 -7.39 -3.98
C LYS A 180 -19.55 -8.32 -2.78
N THR A 181 -18.35 -8.87 -2.64
CA THR A 181 -17.95 -9.71 -1.52
C THR A 181 -17.20 -8.89 -0.47
N GLU A 182 -17.07 -9.44 0.73
CA GLU A 182 -16.21 -8.88 1.76
C GLU A 182 -14.74 -8.87 1.32
N LEU A 183 -14.31 -9.85 0.50
CA LEU A 183 -12.97 -9.83 -0.06
C LEU A 183 -12.78 -8.65 -1.03
N ASP A 184 -13.76 -8.39 -1.92
CA ASP A 184 -13.69 -7.22 -2.82
C ASP A 184 -13.56 -5.92 -2.04
N ALA A 185 -14.32 -5.81 -0.93
CA ALA A 185 -14.27 -4.67 -0.05
C ALA A 185 -12.89 -4.54 0.61
N LEU A 186 -12.36 -5.64 1.17
CA LEU A 186 -11.06 -5.65 1.82
C LEU A 186 -9.93 -5.26 0.85
N VAL A 187 -9.96 -5.75 -0.39
CA VAL A 187 -9.02 -5.35 -1.44
C VAL A 187 -9.14 -3.86 -1.76
N ALA A 188 -10.36 -3.33 -1.92
CA ALA A 188 -10.56 -1.89 -2.14
C ALA A 188 -9.97 -1.05 -0.98
N TYR A 189 -10.10 -1.51 0.27
CA TYR A 189 -9.47 -0.85 1.40
C TYR A 189 -7.95 -0.93 1.36
N MET A 190 -7.35 -2.08 0.99
CA MET A 190 -5.88 -2.19 0.83
C MET A 190 -5.37 -1.18 -0.21
N GLN A 191 -6.06 -1.05 -1.34
CA GLN A 191 -5.71 -0.10 -2.40
C GLN A 191 -5.86 1.37 -1.97
N TRP A 192 -6.71 1.66 -1.00
CA TRP A 192 -6.87 3.02 -0.46
C TRP A 192 -5.69 3.43 0.43
N LEU A 193 -4.97 2.49 1.05
CA LEU A 193 -3.91 2.81 2.01
C LEU A 193 -2.76 3.62 1.39
N GLY A 194 -2.44 4.76 1.99
CA GLY A 194 -1.34 5.61 1.55
C GLY A 194 -1.58 6.40 0.25
N HIS A 195 -2.79 6.33 -0.36
CA HIS A 195 -3.08 6.99 -1.64
C HIS A 195 -2.85 8.52 -1.63
N ALA A 196 -2.98 9.15 -0.45
CA ALA A 196 -2.82 10.59 -0.28
C ALA A 196 -1.35 11.03 -0.11
N VAL A 197 -0.43 10.08 -0.02
CA VAL A 197 1.01 10.34 0.05
C VAL A 197 1.60 10.15 -1.34
N PRO A 198 2.13 11.21 -1.98
CA PRO A 198 2.81 11.06 -3.26
C PRO A 198 3.92 10.04 -3.14
N ARG A 199 3.93 9.06 -4.03
CA ARG A 199 5.09 8.19 -4.22
C ARG A 199 6.10 8.96 -5.04
N GLU A 200 7.29 9.15 -4.50
CA GLU A 200 8.41 9.68 -5.28
C GLU A 200 8.72 8.69 -6.40
N CYS A 201 8.14 8.93 -7.57
CA CYS A 201 8.60 8.31 -8.78
C CYS A 201 9.09 9.37 -9.76
N GLN A 202 10.38 9.27 -10.07
CA GLN A 202 11.00 9.95 -11.20
C GLN A 202 10.97 8.99 -12.39
N VAL A 203 10.13 9.29 -13.38
CA VAL A 203 10.14 8.57 -14.67
C VAL A 203 11.48 8.77 -15.40
N GLY A 204 12.20 9.84 -15.08
CA GLY A 204 13.47 10.19 -15.71
C GLY A 204 13.30 10.55 -17.19
N ASP A 205 14.41 10.53 -17.92
CA ASP A 205 14.39 10.59 -19.39
C ASP A 205 14.04 9.21 -19.96
N LEU A 206 12.90 9.12 -20.62
CA LEU A 206 12.39 7.87 -21.21
C LEU A 206 13.29 7.32 -22.34
N ALA A 207 14.11 8.17 -22.94
CA ALA A 207 15.08 7.80 -23.97
C ALA A 207 16.48 7.50 -23.40
N ALA A 208 16.66 7.57 -22.07
CA ALA A 208 17.95 7.32 -21.45
C ALA A 208 18.50 5.93 -21.80
N VAL A 209 19.80 5.87 -22.03
CA VAL A 209 20.56 4.63 -22.18
C VAL A 209 21.06 4.20 -20.81
N ASN A 210 21.00 2.90 -20.53
CA ASN A 210 21.47 2.36 -19.25
C ASN A 210 22.97 2.65 -19.07
N PRO A 211 23.39 3.42 -18.04
CA PRO A 211 24.80 3.76 -17.81
C PRO A 211 25.67 2.54 -17.41
N LEU A 212 25.03 1.43 -17.05
CA LEU A 212 25.63 0.16 -16.67
C LEU A 212 25.58 -0.90 -17.77
N ALA A 213 25.11 -0.55 -18.98
CA ALA A 213 25.03 -1.46 -20.11
C ALA A 213 26.39 -2.14 -20.40
N GLY A 214 26.37 -3.43 -20.72
CA GLY A 214 27.55 -4.23 -21.05
C GLY A 214 28.45 -4.62 -19.87
N ARG A 215 28.14 -4.19 -18.64
CA ARG A 215 28.93 -4.55 -17.46
C ARG A 215 28.44 -5.87 -16.85
N ARG A 216 29.30 -6.89 -16.82
CA ARG A 216 28.97 -8.20 -16.21
C ARG A 216 28.56 -8.10 -14.74
N GLU A 217 29.20 -7.23 -13.96
CA GLU A 217 28.86 -7.01 -12.55
C GLU A 217 27.44 -6.44 -12.38
N ALA A 218 27.00 -5.57 -13.29
CA ALA A 218 25.65 -5.02 -13.28
C ALA A 218 24.61 -6.10 -13.61
N VAL A 219 24.92 -7.02 -14.54
CA VAL A 219 24.04 -8.17 -14.83
C VAL A 219 23.91 -9.08 -13.59
N GLN A 220 25.00 -9.38 -12.90
CA GLN A 220 24.98 -10.22 -11.69
C GLN A 220 24.21 -9.56 -10.54
N ARG A 221 24.44 -8.26 -10.30
CA ARG A 221 23.68 -7.48 -9.31
C ARG A 221 22.19 -7.44 -9.69
N GLY A 222 21.90 -7.17 -10.96
CA GLY A 222 20.55 -7.13 -11.51
C GLY A 222 19.80 -8.43 -11.31
N MET A 223 20.43 -9.57 -11.60
CA MET A 223 19.87 -10.90 -11.38
C MET A 223 19.48 -11.11 -9.90
N ALA A 224 20.36 -10.73 -8.97
CA ALA A 224 20.08 -10.86 -7.54
C ALA A 224 18.92 -9.97 -7.08
N VAL A 225 18.85 -8.73 -7.55
CA VAL A 225 17.74 -7.81 -7.25
C VAL A 225 16.45 -8.33 -7.89
N TYR A 226 16.50 -8.77 -9.14
CA TYR A 226 15.36 -9.30 -9.90
C TYR A 226 14.75 -10.53 -9.24
N ALA A 227 15.58 -11.51 -8.85
CA ALA A 227 15.13 -12.72 -8.17
C ALA A 227 14.34 -12.44 -6.88
N ASN A 228 14.71 -11.37 -6.16
CA ASN A 228 14.08 -11.02 -4.89
C ASN A 228 12.82 -10.15 -5.05
N ASN A 229 12.67 -9.42 -6.15
CA ASN A 229 11.65 -8.36 -6.27
C ASN A 229 10.71 -8.53 -7.47
N CYS A 230 11.15 -9.20 -8.53
CA CYS A 230 10.46 -9.22 -9.82
C CYS A 230 9.99 -10.62 -10.22
N ALA A 231 10.80 -11.64 -9.91
CA ALA A 231 10.62 -13.00 -10.41
C ALA A 231 9.28 -13.65 -9.99
N GLN A 232 8.75 -13.26 -8.82
CA GLN A 232 7.43 -13.75 -8.36
C GLN A 232 6.28 -13.47 -9.35
N CYS A 233 6.38 -12.38 -10.11
CA CYS A 233 5.35 -12.02 -11.09
C CYS A 233 5.83 -12.24 -12.53
N HIS A 234 7.09 -11.96 -12.82
CA HIS A 234 7.62 -11.97 -14.19
C HIS A 234 8.35 -13.27 -14.57
N GLY A 235 8.37 -14.29 -13.71
CA GLY A 235 9.13 -15.53 -13.94
C GLY A 235 10.61 -15.36 -13.59
N ASP A 236 11.37 -16.46 -13.51
CA ASP A 236 12.77 -16.40 -13.05
C ASP A 236 13.69 -15.73 -14.08
N HIS A 237 13.28 -15.74 -15.36
CA HIS A 237 14.03 -15.19 -16.49
C HIS A 237 13.34 -14.00 -17.17
N GLY A 238 12.14 -13.63 -16.73
CA GLY A 238 11.36 -12.55 -17.36
C GLY A 238 10.36 -13.01 -18.41
N GLU A 239 10.09 -14.31 -18.50
CA GLU A 239 9.13 -14.91 -19.43
C GLU A 239 7.67 -14.47 -19.20
N GLY A 240 7.34 -13.90 -18.03
CA GLY A 240 6.00 -13.44 -17.69
C GLY A 240 4.99 -14.56 -17.46
N MET A 241 3.71 -14.21 -17.44
CA MET A 241 2.58 -15.13 -17.34
C MET A 241 1.51 -14.75 -18.35
N ALA A 242 1.25 -15.63 -19.33
CA ALA A 242 0.30 -15.37 -20.40
C ALA A 242 -1.06 -14.85 -19.88
N GLY A 243 -1.47 -13.68 -20.39
CA GLY A 243 -2.76 -13.05 -20.04
C GLY A 243 -2.82 -12.40 -18.64
N ALA A 244 -1.74 -12.41 -17.86
CA ALA A 244 -1.71 -11.83 -16.51
C ALA A 244 -0.53 -10.88 -16.28
N VAL A 245 0.70 -11.30 -16.62
CA VAL A 245 1.92 -10.51 -16.45
C VAL A 245 2.69 -10.52 -17.77
N PRO A 246 3.07 -9.35 -18.33
CA PRO A 246 3.79 -9.32 -19.59
C PRO A 246 5.16 -9.98 -19.45
N SER A 247 5.58 -10.65 -20.53
CA SER A 247 6.98 -11.01 -20.74
C SER A 247 7.82 -9.74 -20.80
N LEU A 248 9.02 -9.83 -20.26
CA LEU A 248 10.07 -8.81 -20.33
C LEU A 248 11.11 -9.15 -21.39
N ILE A 249 11.05 -10.34 -21.98
CA ILE A 249 12.13 -10.90 -22.82
C ILE A 249 11.75 -11.14 -24.29
N ASP A 250 10.47 -11.03 -24.64
CA ASP A 250 10.00 -11.17 -26.01
C ASP A 250 10.08 -9.85 -26.81
N GLU A 251 9.87 -9.94 -28.13
CA GLU A 251 9.78 -8.77 -29.01
C GLU A 251 8.41 -8.07 -28.95
N GLU A 252 7.48 -8.59 -28.13
CA GLU A 252 6.15 -8.04 -27.90
C GLU A 252 6.07 -7.41 -26.51
N PHE A 253 6.94 -6.42 -26.26
CA PHE A 253 6.86 -5.73 -24.99
C PHE A 253 5.62 -4.83 -24.98
N LEU A 254 4.74 -5.08 -24.00
CA LEU A 254 3.69 -4.14 -23.67
C LEU A 254 2.66 -3.98 -24.84
N ALA A 255 2.30 -5.06 -25.53
CA ALA A 255 1.31 -5.05 -26.64
C ALA A 255 1.67 -4.16 -27.85
N GLN A 256 2.97 -3.89 -28.04
CA GLN A 256 3.51 -3.27 -29.25
C GLN A 256 4.66 -4.16 -29.75
N GLN A 257 4.81 -4.25 -31.07
CA GLN A 257 5.99 -4.88 -31.67
C GLN A 257 7.19 -3.96 -31.51
N GLY A 258 8.28 -4.50 -30.98
CA GLY A 258 9.54 -3.81 -30.82
C GLY A 258 9.87 -3.46 -29.38
N ASP A 259 11.16 -3.30 -29.15
CA ASP A 259 11.72 -3.03 -27.84
C ASP A 259 11.55 -1.54 -27.44
N VAL A 260 11.52 -1.27 -26.14
CA VAL A 260 11.47 0.10 -25.60
C VAL A 260 12.83 0.53 -25.07
N PRO A 261 13.18 1.82 -25.03
CA PRO A 261 14.45 2.27 -24.49
C PRO A 261 14.63 1.95 -23.00
N ASP A 262 15.88 1.87 -22.53
CA ASP A 262 16.17 1.52 -21.12
C ASP A 262 15.55 2.51 -20.13
N GLY A 263 15.50 3.81 -20.47
CA GLY A 263 14.80 4.83 -19.69
C GLY A 263 13.31 4.55 -19.51
N THR A 264 12.68 3.87 -20.46
CA THR A 264 11.28 3.44 -20.33
C THR A 264 11.14 2.27 -19.35
N TYR A 265 12.06 1.29 -19.37
CA TYR A 265 12.12 0.26 -18.32
C TYR A 265 12.38 0.88 -16.94
N PHE A 266 13.29 1.84 -16.86
CA PHE A 266 13.59 2.54 -15.60
C PHE A 266 12.36 3.25 -15.06
N GLY A 267 11.66 4.01 -15.90
CA GLY A 267 10.41 4.67 -15.52
C GLY A 267 9.32 3.68 -15.08
N LEU A 268 9.19 2.54 -15.76
CA LEU A 268 8.24 1.48 -15.40
C LEU A 268 8.58 0.80 -14.07
N ILE A 269 9.85 0.51 -13.80
CA ILE A 269 10.28 -0.09 -12.52
C ILE A 269 10.15 0.94 -11.39
N SER A 270 10.56 2.18 -11.64
CA SER A 270 10.50 3.26 -10.65
C SER A 270 9.06 3.62 -10.27
N CYS A 271 8.15 3.70 -11.24
CA CYS A 271 6.76 4.14 -11.00
C CYS A 271 5.73 3.02 -10.95
N GLY A 272 6.08 1.80 -11.33
CA GLY A 272 5.11 0.74 -11.53
C GLY A 272 4.03 1.15 -12.54
N SER A 273 2.79 0.79 -12.23
CA SER A 273 1.63 1.12 -13.07
C SER A 273 1.36 2.63 -13.20
N ASP A 274 1.86 3.46 -12.27
CA ASP A 274 1.72 4.92 -12.34
C ASP A 274 2.53 5.53 -13.50
N ALA A 275 3.56 4.83 -14.00
CA ALA A 275 4.30 5.28 -15.19
C ALA A 275 3.44 5.23 -16.46
N LYS A 276 2.45 4.33 -16.56
CA LYS A 276 1.71 4.06 -17.81
C LYS A 276 1.10 5.33 -18.42
N LYS A 277 0.46 6.17 -17.59
CA LYS A 277 -0.09 7.47 -18.03
C LYS A 277 1.00 8.45 -18.45
N LYS A 278 2.14 8.47 -17.75
CA LYS A 278 3.26 9.38 -18.02
C LYS A 278 4.08 8.98 -19.25
N ILE A 279 4.06 7.70 -19.64
CA ILE A 279 4.71 7.18 -20.85
C ILE A 279 3.76 7.13 -22.06
N GLY A 280 2.62 7.83 -22.00
CA GLY A 280 1.71 8.00 -23.14
C GLY A 280 0.77 6.81 -23.40
N ARG A 281 0.53 5.95 -22.41
CA ARG A 281 -0.34 4.78 -22.56
C ARG A 281 -1.59 4.92 -21.68
N PRO A 282 -2.82 4.86 -22.25
CA PRO A 282 -4.02 4.79 -21.46
C PRO A 282 -3.93 3.49 -20.65
N GLY A 283 -3.77 3.61 -19.33
CA GLY A 283 -3.61 2.46 -18.46
C GLY A 283 -4.82 1.54 -18.58
N ASP A 284 -4.57 0.23 -18.60
CA ASP A 284 -5.56 -0.72 -18.08
C ASP A 284 -5.81 -0.36 -16.60
N PRO A 285 -7.07 -0.09 -16.19
CA PRO A 285 -7.41 0.11 -14.78
C PRO A 285 -6.91 -1.00 -13.85
N GLY A 286 -6.59 -2.20 -14.38
CA GLY A 286 -6.02 -3.34 -13.66
C GLY A 286 -4.49 -3.45 -13.66
N GLY A 287 -3.74 -2.43 -14.07
CA GLY A 287 -2.27 -2.48 -14.08
C GLY A 287 -1.69 -2.76 -12.68
N GLY A 288 -1.05 -3.92 -12.50
CA GLY A 288 -0.60 -4.40 -11.19
C GLY A 288 0.86 -4.24 -10.78
N MET A 289 1.70 -3.59 -11.58
CA MET A 289 3.13 -3.49 -11.25
C MET A 289 3.37 -2.45 -10.14
N THR A 290 4.00 -2.87 -9.04
CA THR A 290 4.39 -1.95 -7.96
C THR A 290 5.41 -0.92 -8.44
N ALA A 291 5.38 0.28 -7.85
CA ALA A 291 6.49 1.22 -7.91
C ALA A 291 7.64 0.73 -7.02
N PHE A 292 8.87 0.76 -7.54
CA PHE A 292 10.09 0.47 -6.77
C PHE A 292 10.96 1.72 -6.51
N GLY A 293 10.57 2.87 -7.03
CA GLY A 293 11.20 4.16 -6.73
C GLY A 293 11.19 4.41 -5.21
N GLY A 294 12.35 4.75 -4.65
CA GLY A 294 12.54 4.94 -3.21
C GLY A 294 12.69 3.64 -2.39
N GLN A 295 12.38 2.47 -2.97
CA GLN A 295 12.62 1.15 -2.36
C GLN A 295 13.94 0.53 -2.86
N LEU A 296 14.25 0.73 -4.14
CA LEU A 296 15.51 0.34 -4.76
C LEU A 296 16.34 1.59 -5.07
N ALA A 297 17.66 1.47 -4.99
CA ALA A 297 18.54 2.51 -5.49
C ALA A 297 18.45 2.55 -7.04
N ASP A 298 18.62 3.74 -7.63
CA ASP A 298 18.63 3.88 -9.10
C ASP A 298 19.64 2.94 -9.76
N GLU A 299 20.80 2.73 -9.15
CA GLU A 299 21.82 1.80 -9.63
C GLU A 299 21.35 0.34 -9.64
N ASP A 300 20.49 -0.06 -8.70
CA ASP A 300 19.90 -1.40 -8.65
C ASP A 300 18.86 -1.55 -9.76
N ILE A 301 18.04 -0.52 -10.00
CA ILE A 301 17.07 -0.52 -11.12
C ILE A 301 17.81 -0.64 -12.46
N TRP A 302 18.87 0.16 -12.66
CA TRP A 302 19.71 0.06 -13.86
C TRP A 302 20.38 -1.33 -14.00
N SER A 303 20.79 -1.92 -12.88
CA SER A 303 21.35 -3.28 -12.87
C SER A 303 20.30 -4.33 -13.27
N VAL A 304 19.06 -4.22 -12.78
CA VAL A 304 17.94 -5.09 -13.18
C VAL A 304 17.68 -4.98 -14.68
N ILE A 305 17.73 -3.78 -15.25
CA ILE A 305 17.59 -3.58 -16.70
C ILE A 305 18.72 -4.29 -17.45
N SER A 306 19.96 -4.18 -16.99
CA SER A 306 21.08 -4.94 -17.59
C SER A 306 20.84 -6.46 -17.57
N PHE A 307 20.24 -6.99 -16.51
CA PHE A 307 19.84 -8.40 -16.45
C PHE A 307 18.74 -8.74 -17.46
N ILE A 308 17.66 -7.96 -17.54
CA ILE A 308 16.57 -8.17 -18.52
C ILE A 308 17.12 -8.16 -19.95
N ARG A 309 18.00 -7.20 -20.28
CA ARG A 309 18.66 -7.15 -21.60
C ARG A 309 19.47 -8.40 -21.91
N SER A 310 20.15 -8.96 -20.91
CA SER A 310 20.91 -10.21 -21.09
C SER A 310 20.00 -11.42 -21.36
N GLN A 311 18.80 -11.45 -20.77
CA GLN A 311 17.82 -12.51 -21.03
C GLN A 311 17.18 -12.36 -22.42
N GLN A 312 16.86 -11.13 -22.84
CA GLN A 312 16.40 -10.85 -24.21
C GLN A 312 17.42 -11.25 -25.28
N GLU A 313 18.71 -11.02 -25.03
CA GLU A 313 19.77 -11.46 -25.94
C GLU A 313 19.85 -12.99 -26.01
N HIS A 314 19.74 -13.66 -24.86
CA HIS A 314 19.69 -15.12 -24.80
C HIS A 314 18.50 -15.71 -25.56
N GLU A 315 17.28 -15.19 -25.34
CA GLU A 315 16.05 -15.63 -26.02
C GLU A 315 16.14 -15.47 -27.55
N ARG A 316 16.69 -14.34 -28.01
CA ARG A 316 16.95 -14.10 -29.44
C ARG A 316 17.93 -15.11 -30.04
N THR A 317 18.94 -15.54 -29.29
CA THR A 317 19.88 -16.56 -29.77
C THR A 317 19.28 -17.97 -29.79
N GLU A 318 18.37 -18.30 -28.89
CA GLU A 318 17.76 -19.64 -28.81
C GLU A 318 16.56 -19.81 -29.77
N SER A 319 15.76 -18.76 -30.01
CA SER A 319 14.60 -18.78 -30.94
C SER A 319 14.97 -18.89 -32.43
N HIS A 320 16.26 -18.79 -32.78
CA HIS A 320 16.79 -19.00 -34.13
C HIS A 320 17.28 -20.43 -34.40
N HIS A 321 17.04 -21.37 -33.49
CA HIS A 321 17.30 -22.81 -33.64
C HIS A 321 16.01 -23.63 -33.67
#